data_AF-A0A4C3A4K3-F1
#
_entry.id   AF-A0A4C3A4K3-F1
#
_cell.length_a   1.000
_cell.length_b   1.000
_cell.length_c   1.000
_cell.angle_alpha   90.00
_cell.angle_beta   90.00
_cell.angle_gamma   90.00
#
_symmetry.space_group_name_H-M   'P 1'
#
loop_
_entity.id
_entity.type
_entity.pdbx_description
1 polymer ?
#
loop_
_entity_poly.entity_id
_entity_poly.type
_entity_poly.pdbx_seq_one_letter_code
_entity_poly.pdbx_strand_id
1 'polypeptide(L)' 'MSDIVRDLSRLGWTDERIGTELGMDQDEVLRLKQISGLTELFQEENFSPAWTVR' A
#
# COMPACT_ATOMS: atom_id res chain seq x y z
N MET A 1 1.65 -4.70 -12.91
CA MET A 1 2.04 -3.55 -12.04
C MET A 1 1.68 -3.82 -10.57
N SER A 2 0.58 -4.50 -10.27
CA SER A 2 0.30 -5.03 -8.93
C SER A 2 1.35 -6.02 -8.41
N ASP A 3 1.85 -6.91 -9.27
CA ASP A 3 2.77 -7.98 -8.84
C ASP A 3 4.14 -7.44 -8.38
N ILE A 4 4.67 -6.42 -9.04
CA ILE A 4 5.95 -5.81 -8.65
C ILE A 4 5.84 -5.07 -7.32
N VAL A 5 4.74 -4.33 -7.09
CA VAL A 5 4.46 -3.69 -5.79
C VAL A 5 4.32 -4.74 -4.68
N ARG A 6 3.68 -5.88 -5.00
CA ARG A 6 3.53 -7.00 -4.08
C ARG A 6 4.87 -7.61 -3.68
N ASP A 7 5.72 -7.90 -4.66
CA ASP A 7 7.00 -8.55 -4.43
C ASP A 7 7.97 -7.61 -3.70
N LEU A 8 8.00 -6.31 -4.03
CA LEU A 8 8.79 -5.31 -3.31
C LEU A 8 8.33 -5.14 -1.86
N SER A 9 7.01 -5.13 -1.61
CA SER A 9 6.46 -5.09 -0.25
C SER A 9 6.89 -6.33 0.55
N ARG A 10 6.87 -7.53 -0.05
CA ARG A 10 7.33 -8.78 0.59
C ARG A 10 8.84 -8.82 0.85
N LEU A 11 9.62 -8.06 0.08
CA LEU A 11 11.05 -7.83 0.32
C LEU A 11 11.32 -6.78 1.41
N GLY A 12 10.28 -6.25 2.06
CA GLY A 12 10.39 -5.28 3.16
C GLY A 12 10.61 -3.84 2.71
N TRP A 13 10.30 -3.51 1.45
CA TRP A 13 10.35 -2.12 1.00
C TRP A 13 9.20 -1.32 1.59
N THR A 14 9.47 -0.06 1.95
CA THR A 14 8.44 0.89 2.39
C THR A 14 7.69 1.47 1.20
N ASP A 15 6.48 1.98 1.45
CA ASP A 15 5.62 2.51 0.40
C ASP A 15 6.21 3.79 -0.23
N GLU A 16 6.91 4.62 0.56
CA GLU A 16 7.69 5.77 0.08
C GLU A 16 8.73 5.34 -0.97
N ARG A 17 9.45 4.27 -0.67
CA ARG A 17 10.54 3.78 -1.53
C ARG A 17 9.97 3.20 -2.82
N ILE A 18 8.90 2.40 -2.72
CA ILE A 18 8.22 1.84 -3.89
C ILE A 18 7.69 2.97 -4.78
N GLY A 19 7.04 3.99 -4.20
CA GLY A 19 6.54 5.14 -4.95
C GLY A 19 7.65 5.91 -5.65
N THR A 20 8.74 6.20 -4.95
CA THR A 20 9.88 6.95 -5.51
C THR A 20 10.54 6.21 -6.68
N GLU A 21 10.82 4.92 -6.52
CA GLU A 21 11.55 4.13 -7.52
C GLU A 21 10.68 3.73 -8.72
N LEU A 22 9.37 3.56 -8.53
CA LEU A 22 8.44 3.25 -9.62
C LEU A 22 7.81 4.50 -10.25
N GLY A 23 8.08 5.70 -9.72
CA GLY A 23 7.46 6.95 -10.16
C GLY A 23 5.95 6.99 -9.90
N MET A 24 5.50 6.39 -8.80
CA MET A 24 4.10 6.27 -8.40
C MET A 24 3.79 7.17 -7.21
N ASP A 25 2.55 7.64 -7.13
CA ASP A 25 2.05 8.30 -5.93
C ASP A 25 1.85 7.27 -4.79
N GLN A 26 1.99 7.71 -3.53
CA GLN A 26 1.77 6.84 -2.37
C GLN A 26 0.36 6.25 -2.36
N ASP A 27 -0.64 7.05 -2.75
CA ASP A 27 -2.03 6.59 -2.84
C ASP A 27 -2.24 5.53 -3.94
N GLU A 28 -1.44 5.53 -5.00
CA GLU A 28 -1.45 4.46 -6.00
C GLU A 28 -0.82 3.17 -5.44
N VAL A 29 0.30 3.27 -4.73
CA VAL A 29 0.95 2.13 -4.07
C VAL A 29 -0.01 1.49 -3.06
N LEU A 30 -0.66 2.30 -2.22
CA LEU A 30 -1.62 1.83 -1.22
C LEU A 30 -2.81 1.10 -1.86
N ARG A 31 -3.41 1.70 -2.90
CA ARG A 31 -4.53 1.07 -3.64
C ARG A 31 -4.13 -0.26 -4.27
N LEU A 32 -2.94 -0.33 -4.87
CA LEU A 32 -2.45 -1.58 -5.45
C LEU A 32 -2.22 -2.67 -4.41
N LYS A 33 -1.70 -2.33 -3.23
CA LYS A 33 -1.53 -3.30 -2.13
C LYS A 33 -2.90 -3.79 -1.61
N GLN A 34 -3.90 -2.91 -1.50
CA GLN A 34 -5.27 -3.29 -1.13
C GLN A 34 -5.94 -4.22 -2.15
N ILE A 35 -5.80 -3.94 -3.46
CA ILE A 35 -6.42 -4.73 -4.54
C ILE A 35 -5.69 -6.05 -4.76
N SER A 36 -4.37 -6.10 -4.56
CA SER A 36 -3.53 -7.29 -4.83
C SER A 36 -3.58 -8.39 -3.76
N GLY A 37 -4.45 -8.25 -2.75
CA GLY A 37 -4.60 -9.25 -1.69
C GLY A 37 -3.48 -9.24 -0.67
N LEU A 38 -2.72 -8.14 -0.55
CA LEU A 38 -1.79 -7.91 0.57
C LEU A 38 -2.52 -7.44 1.84
N THR A 39 -3.81 -7.76 2.00
CA THR A 39 -4.63 -7.38 3.15
C THR A 39 -3.98 -7.82 4.47
N GLU A 40 -3.27 -8.94 4.45
CA GLU A 40 -2.45 -9.46 5.57
C GLU A 40 -1.36 -8.48 6.03
N LEU A 41 -0.76 -7.69 5.12
CA LEU A 41 0.24 -6.67 5.45
C LEU A 41 -0.37 -5.43 6.13
N PHE A 42 -1.69 -5.29 6.13
CA PHE A 42 -2.40 -4.16 6.74
C PHE A 42 -3.17 -4.56 8.00
N GLN A 43 -3.02 -5.81 8.49
CA GLN A 43 -3.76 -6.27 9.67
C GLN A 43 -3.39 -5.53 10.95
N GLU A 44 -2.19 -4.95 11.03
CA GLU A 44 -1.72 -4.18 12.19
C GLU A 44 -1.82 -2.65 11.99
N GLU A 45 -2.30 -2.20 10.83
CA GLU A 45 -2.43 -0.78 10.53
C GLU A 45 -3.70 -0.20 11.16
N ASN A 46 -3.57 0.90 11.91
CA ASN A 46 -4.70 1.61 12.47
C ASN A 46 -5.39 2.42 11.36
N PHE A 47 -6.50 1.91 10.84
CA PHE A 47 -7.35 2.65 9.93
C PHE A 47 -7.96 3.86 10.63
N SER A 48 -7.84 5.04 10.01
CA SER A 48 -8.59 6.21 10.46
C SER A 48 -10.07 6.00 10.16
N PRO A 49 -10.99 6.49 11.03
CA PRO A 49 -12.41 6.45 10.73
C PRO A 49 -12.69 7.28 9.48
N ALA A 50 -13.04 6.62 8.38
CA ALA A 50 -13.27 7.25 7.08
C ALA A 50 -14.51 8.16 7.04
N TRP A 51 -15.35 8.13 8.07
CA TRP A 51 -16.57 8.92 8.16
C TRP A 51 -16.70 9.58 9.53
N THR A 52 -16.46 10.89 9.58
CA THR A 52 -16.90 11.73 10.69
C THR A 52 -18.19 12.40 10.28
N VAL A 53 -19.33 11.84 10.69
CA VAL A 53 -20.62 12.57 10.59
C VAL A 53 -20.51 13.77 11.54
N ARG A 54 -20.64 14.98 11.01
CA ARG A 54 -20.90 16.19 11.80
C ARG A 54 -22.37 16.57 11.66
#